data_AF-A0A4R0NU57-F1
#
_entry.id   AF-A0A4R0NU57-F1
#
_cell.length_a   1.000
_cell.length_b   1.000
_cell.length_c   1.000
_cell.angle_alpha   90.00
_cell.angle_beta   90.00
_cell.angle_gamma   90.00
#
_symmetry.space_group_name_H-M   'P 1'
#
loop_
_entity.id
_entity.type
_entity.pdbx_description
1 polymer ?
#
loop_
_entity_poly.entity_id
_entity_poly.type
_entity_poly.pdbx_seq_one_letter_code
_entity_poly.pdbx_strand_id
1 'polypeptide(L)' 'MAKHEIIPCERCGTSIECKANAYTKCQCSAVHLDLNEVQYISELHDGCLCAKCLFELQEEYRQSVAP' A
#
# COMPACT_ATOMS: atom_id res chain seq x y z
N MET A 1 6.16 3.44 -24.80
CA MET A 1 4.77 3.62 -24.33
C MET A 1 4.72 3.05 -22.92
N ALA A 2 4.62 3.90 -21.90
CA ALA A 2 4.54 3.43 -20.52
C ALA A 2 3.18 2.76 -20.34
N LYS A 3 3.16 1.42 -20.29
CA LYS A 3 1.98 0.66 -19.87
C LYS A 3 1.78 0.95 -18.39
N HIS A 4 0.96 1.95 -18.10
CA HIS A 4 0.42 2.17 -16.76
C HIS A 4 -0.49 0.98 -16.48
N GLU A 5 -0.10 0.11 -15.56
CA GLU A 5 -0.88 -1.06 -15.23
C GLU A 5 -1.88 -0.65 -14.14
N ILE A 6 -3.15 -0.59 -14.53
CA ILE A 6 -4.25 -0.46 -13.60
C ILE A 6 -4.51 -1.85 -13.05
N ILE A 7 -4.11 -2.09 -11.81
CA ILE A 7 -4.30 -3.36 -11.11
C ILE A 7 -5.31 -3.17 -9.98
N PRO A 8 -6.05 -4.21 -9.57
CA PRO A 8 -6.92 -4.12 -8.41
C PRO A 8 -6.09 -4.13 -7.11
N CYS A 9 -6.50 -3.32 -6.14
CA CYS A 9 -6.01 -3.41 -4.76
C CYS A 9 -6.37 -4.79 -4.20
N GLU A 10 -5.40 -5.49 -3.62
CA GLU A 10 -5.65 -6.83 -3.07
C GLU A 10 -6.68 -6.82 -1.93
N ARG A 11 -6.67 -5.78 -1.10
CA ARG A 11 -7.54 -5.69 0.08
C ARG A 11 -8.98 -5.26 -0.24
N CYS A 12 -9.16 -4.27 -1.13
CA CYS A 12 -10.48 -3.68 -1.39
C CYS A 12 -10.96 -3.78 -2.84
N GLY A 13 -10.16 -4.33 -3.75
CA GLY A 13 -10.49 -4.47 -5.18
C GLY A 13 -10.48 -3.18 -5.98
N THR A 14 -10.25 -2.01 -5.36
CA THR A 14 -10.23 -0.72 -6.06
C THR A 14 -9.10 -0.68 -7.08
N SER A 15 -9.40 -0.21 -8.29
CA SER A 15 -8.40 0.01 -9.34
C SER A 15 -7.35 1.03 -8.90
N ILE A 16 -6.10 0.62 -8.85
CA ILE A 16 -4.95 1.45 -8.54
C ILE A 16 -4.02 1.56 -9.73
N GLU A 17 -3.51 2.76 -9.95
CA GLU A 17 -2.45 2.98 -10.92
C GLU A 17 -1.13 2.57 -10.30
N CYS A 18 -0.66 1.35 -10.62
CA CYS A 18 0.63 0.87 -10.17
C CYS A 18 1.72 1.31 -11.16
N LYS A 19 2.71 2.04 -10.63
CA LYS A 19 3.92 2.42 -11.37
C LYS A 19 5.10 1.70 -10.74
N ALA A 20 5.15 0.37 -10.80
CA ALA A 20 6.26 -0.41 -10.24
C ALA A 20 7.64 0.08 -10.75
N ASN A 21 7.71 0.51 -12.01
CA ASN A 21 8.92 1.10 -12.62
C ASN A 21 9.24 2.54 -12.19
N ALA A 22 8.33 3.21 -11.47
CA ALA A 22 8.47 4.56 -10.96
C ALA A 22 7.70 4.67 -9.63
N TYR A 23 8.14 3.92 -8.61
CA TYR A 23 7.43 3.76 -7.34
C TYR A 23 7.05 5.09 -6.69
N THR A 24 7.89 6.12 -6.80
CA THR A 24 7.64 7.50 -6.30
C THR A 24 6.43 8.19 -6.94
N LYS A 25 5.92 7.66 -8.05
CA LYS A 25 4.74 8.14 -8.77
C LYS A 25 3.53 7.22 -8.62
N CYS A 26 3.66 6.13 -7.87
CA CYS A 26 2.56 5.21 -7.57
C CYS A 26 1.67 5.82 -6.49
N GLN A 27 0.36 5.54 -6.53
CA GLN A 27 -0.57 6.01 -5.48
C GLN A 27 -0.19 5.50 -4.09
N CYS A 28 0.47 4.33 -3.99
CA CYS A 28 0.96 3.82 -2.71
C CYS A 28 2.06 4.70 -2.08
N SER A 29 2.83 5.44 -2.89
CA SER A 29 3.91 6.32 -2.38
C SER A 29 3.39 7.57 -1.68
N ALA A 30 2.08 7.85 -1.70
CA ALA A 30 1.48 8.92 -0.91
C ALA A 30 1.42 8.60 0.59
N VAL A 31 1.58 7.33 0.96
CA VAL A 31 1.58 6.88 2.36
C VAL A 31 3.01 6.68 2.82
N HIS A 32 3.39 7.36 3.91
CA HIS A 32 4.68 7.18 4.54
C HIS A 32 4.56 6.11 5.62
N LEU A 33 5.14 4.94 5.35
CA LEU A 33 5.19 3.83 6.28
C LEU A 33 6.62 3.68 6.84
N ASP A 34 6.74 3.36 8.12
CA ASP A 34 8.01 2.95 8.71
C ASP A 34 8.33 1.47 8.44
N LEU A 35 9.53 1.02 8.83
CA LEU A 35 9.98 -0.34 8.56
C LEU A 35 9.07 -1.41 9.18
N ASN A 36 8.57 -1.18 10.40
CA ASN A 36 7.71 -2.15 11.07
C ASN A 36 6.31 -2.17 10.45
N GLU A 37 5.78 -0.99 10.08
CA GLU A 37 4.51 -0.89 9.36
C GLU A 37 4.58 -1.60 8.00
N VAL A 38 5.66 -1.41 7.24
CA VAL A 38 5.88 -2.12 5.97
C VAL A 38 5.98 -3.63 6.18
N GLN A 39 6.70 -4.08 7.21
CA GLN A 39 6.84 -5.50 7.53
C GLN A 39 5.50 -6.13 7.90
N TYR A 40 4.74 -5.50 8.79
CA TYR A 40 3.39 -5.92 9.17
C TYR A 40 2.46 -6.05 7.94
N ILE A 41 2.47 -5.05 7.06
CA ILE A 41 1.64 -5.08 5.85
C ILE A 41 2.08 -6.19 4.90
N SER A 42 3.39 -6.40 4.73
CA SER A 42 3.94 -7.43 3.84
C SER A 42 3.71 -8.86 4.35
N GLU A 43 3.49 -9.04 5.66
CA GLU A 43 3.09 -10.33 6.25
C GLU A 43 1.60 -10.66 6.01
N LEU A 44 0.78 -9.64 5.75
CA LEU A 44 -0.67 -9.79 5.53
C LEU A 44 -1.07 -9.78 4.06
N HIS A 45 -0.31 -9.08 3.23
CA HIS A 45 -0.62 -8.82 1.82
C HIS A 45 0.63 -8.88 0.96
N ASP A 46 0.62 -9.72 -0.07
CA ASP A 46 1.73 -9.90 -1.02
C ASP A 46 1.61 -8.99 -2.26
N GLY A 47 0.42 -8.45 -2.52
CA GLY A 47 0.10 -7.64 -3.69
C GLY A 47 0.06 -6.14 -3.43
N CYS A 48 -0.36 -5.40 -4.46
CA CYS A 48 -0.42 -3.94 -4.37
C CYS A 48 -1.67 -3.47 -3.61
N LEU A 49 -1.47 -2.51 -2.73
CA LEU A 49 -2.52 -1.89 -1.93
C LEU A 49 -2.71 -0.42 -2.31
N CYS A 50 -3.95 0.05 -2.26
CA CYS A 50 -4.26 1.46 -2.47
C CYS A 50 -3.87 2.31 -1.25
N ALA A 51 -3.68 3.61 -1.46
CA ALA A 51 -3.33 4.54 -0.39
C ALA A 51 -4.31 4.47 0.80
N LYS A 52 -5.62 4.35 0.52
CA LYS A 52 -6.65 4.21 1.55
C LYS A 52 -6.41 2.97 2.43
N CYS A 53 -6.18 1.81 1.80
CA CYS A 53 -5.94 0.58 2.54
C CYS A 53 -4.63 0.61 3.32
N LEU A 54 -3.58 1.26 2.78
CA LEU A 54 -2.32 1.44 3.49
C LEU A 54 -2.47 2.36 4.72
N PHE A 55 -3.26 3.44 4.62
CA PHE A 55 -3.57 4.30 5.78
C PHE A 55 -4.36 3.55 6.86
N GLU A 56 -5.37 2.76 6.47
CA GLU A 56 -6.14 1.96 7.43
C GLU A 56 -5.26 0.93 8.14
N LEU A 57 -4.40 0.21 7.42
CA LEU A 57 -3.45 -0.75 8.00
C LEU A 57 -2.40 -0.07 8.89
N GLN A 58 -1.96 1.13 8.51
CA GLN A 58 -1.06 1.95 9.33
C GLN A 58 -1.72 2.31 10.67
N GLU A 59 -2.98 2.76 10.66
CA GLU A 59 -3.72 3.04 11.90
C GLU A 59 -3.95 1.77 12.72
N GLU A 60 -4.35 0.67 12.08
CA GLU A 60 -4.53 -0.63 12.75
C GLU A 60 -3.23 -1.07 13.46
N TYR A 61 -2.09 -1.01 12.75
CA TYR A 61 -0.79 -1.32 13.35
C TYR A 61 -0.51 -0.40 14.54
N ARG A 62 -0.60 0.92 14.37
CA ARG A 62 -0.35 1.90 15.44
C ARG A 62 -1.24 1.70 16.66
N GLN A 63 -2.50 1.34 16.48
CA GLN A 63 -3.42 1.02 17.57
C GLN A 63 -3.05 -0.29 18.27
N SER A 64 -2.55 -1.28 17.53
CA SER A 64 -2.13 -2.57 18.09
C SER A 64 -0.82 -2.51 18.89
N VAL A 65 0.10 -1.60 18.52
CA VAL A 65 1.37 -1.38 19.24
C VAL A 65 1.35 -0.20 20.22
N ALA A 66 0.25 0.56 20.31
CA ALA A 66 0.10 1.60 21.32
C ALA A 66 -0.07 0.98 22.72
N PRO A 67 0.75 1.37 23.72
CA PRO A 67 0.66 0.86 25.09
C PRO A 67 -0.55 1.40 25.87
#